data_AF-A0A7C0W170-F1
#
_entry.id   AF-A0A7C0W170-F1
#
_cell.length_a   1.000
_cell.length_b   1.000
_cell.length_c   1.000
_cell.angle_alpha   90.00
_cell.angle_beta   90.00
_cell.angle_gamma   90.00
#
_symmetry.space_group_name_H-M   'P 1'
#
loop_
_entity.id
_entity.type
_entity.pdbx_description
1 polymer ?
#
loop_
_entity_poly.entity_id
_entity_poly.type
_entity_poly.pdbx_seq_one_letter_code
_entity_poly.pdbx_strand_id
1 'polypeptide(L)'
;STKNNMIAWLAAKNDQPDYGNLIVYKFPKEKLIFGPMQIEARIDQDSEISQQLTLWGQKGSTVIRGNLLVIPIGKSIIYVEPLYLRAEKGEIPELKRVIVSNGYDVKIGIDLTEALKKLFAGTFPEKEIVEGEEKTLKDLIKEAAGYFENAQKFAREGNWGKYGEELQKLEQTLRLLQEASERE
;
A
#
# COMPACT_ATOMS: atom_id res chain seq x y z
N SER A 1 -25.20 -9.01 -24.93
CA SER A 1 -24.03 -9.37 -24.11
C SER A 1 -23.74 -8.20 -23.15
N THR A 2 -24.30 -8.25 -21.95
CA THR A 2 -24.11 -7.24 -20.89
C THR A 2 -22.78 -7.54 -20.19
N LYS A 3 -21.69 -6.91 -20.66
CA LYS A 3 -20.40 -7.00 -19.97
C LYS A 3 -20.53 -6.28 -18.63
N ASN A 4 -20.32 -6.99 -17.52
CA ASN A 4 -20.45 -6.46 -16.14
C ASN A 4 -19.25 -5.59 -15.73
N ASN A 5 -18.87 -4.63 -16.57
CA ASN A 5 -17.73 -3.74 -16.34
C ASN A 5 -18.12 -2.57 -15.43
N MET A 6 -17.16 -2.12 -14.63
CA MET A 6 -17.36 -0.94 -13.78
C MET A 6 -17.15 0.33 -14.60
N ILE A 7 -18.18 1.18 -14.67
CA ILE A 7 -18.13 2.45 -15.43
C ILE A 7 -17.94 3.67 -14.52
N ALA A 8 -18.28 3.54 -13.24
CA ALA A 8 -18.08 4.56 -12.23
C ALA A 8 -17.98 3.92 -10.84
N TRP A 9 -17.34 4.64 -9.92
CA TRP A 9 -17.24 4.34 -8.49
C TRP A 9 -17.78 5.55 -7.73
N LEU A 10 -18.70 5.33 -6.79
CA LEU A 10 -19.29 6.36 -5.95
C LEU A 10 -18.92 6.06 -4.50
N ALA A 11 -18.42 7.07 -3.79
CA ALA A 11 -18.17 7.00 -2.36
C ALA A 11 -18.74 8.21 -1.64
N ALA A 12 -19.06 8.04 -0.37
CA ALA A 12 -19.46 9.11 0.54
C ALA A 12 -18.37 9.27 1.59
N LYS A 13 -17.91 10.50 1.81
CA LYS A 13 -16.99 10.82 2.90
C LYS A 13 -17.71 10.70 4.25
N ASN A 14 -17.01 10.14 5.24
CA ASN A 14 -17.53 9.92 6.59
C ASN A 14 -16.73 10.70 7.64
N ASP A 15 -15.76 11.49 7.21
CA ASP A 15 -14.86 12.30 8.03
C ASP A 15 -15.24 13.79 7.96
N GLN A 16 -15.12 14.48 9.09
CA GLN A 16 -15.24 15.94 9.11
C GLN A 16 -13.98 16.58 8.51
N PRO A 17 -14.08 17.71 7.80
CA PRO A 17 -15.27 18.55 7.62
C PRO A 17 -16.23 18.12 6.50
N ASP A 18 -15.84 17.16 5.68
CA ASP A 18 -16.53 16.79 4.44
C ASP A 18 -17.60 15.70 4.61
N TYR A 19 -18.12 15.50 5.82
CA TYR A 19 -19.06 14.42 6.13
C TYR A 19 -20.29 14.48 5.21
N GLY A 20 -20.60 13.37 4.54
CA GLY A 20 -21.73 13.27 3.63
C GLY A 20 -21.46 13.75 2.20
N ASN A 21 -20.26 14.30 1.92
CA ASN A 21 -19.90 14.67 0.56
C ASN A 21 -19.72 13.43 -0.32
N LEU A 22 -20.37 13.44 -1.47
CA LEU A 22 -20.33 12.36 -2.45
C LEU A 22 -19.24 12.60 -3.49
N ILE A 23 -18.42 11.60 -3.75
CA ILE A 23 -17.39 11.58 -4.78
C ILE A 23 -17.77 10.53 -5.81
N VAL A 24 -17.95 10.96 -7.07
CA VAL A 24 -18.13 10.06 -8.21
C VAL A 24 -16.86 10.07 -9.05
N TYR A 25 -16.20 8.92 -9.12
CA TYR A 25 -15.09 8.68 -10.01
C TYR A 25 -15.58 7.93 -11.26
N LYS A 26 -15.54 8.58 -12.43
CA LYS A 26 -15.93 7.96 -13.71
C LYS A 26 -14.70 7.35 -14.38
N PHE A 27 -14.80 6.07 -14.76
CA PHE A 27 -13.70 5.40 -15.43
C PHE A 27 -13.70 5.71 -16.94
N PRO A 28 -12.52 5.83 -17.58
CA PRO A 28 -12.43 6.03 -19.02
C PRO A 28 -12.98 4.80 -19.76
N LYS A 29 -13.78 5.03 -20.82
CA LYS A 29 -14.41 3.95 -21.60
C LYS A 29 -13.41 3.05 -22.35
N GLU A 30 -12.20 3.55 -22.54
CA GLU A 30 -11.11 2.86 -23.25
C GLU A 30 -10.42 1.79 -22.41
N LYS A 31 -10.49 1.89 -21.07
CA LYS A 31 -9.83 0.96 -20.15
C LYS A 31 -10.86 -0.04 -19.61
N LEU A 32 -10.56 -1.32 -19.75
CA LEU A 32 -11.37 -2.39 -19.15
C LEU A 32 -11.13 -2.41 -17.64
N ILE A 33 -12.12 -1.92 -16.89
CA ILE A 33 -12.14 -2.01 -15.43
C ILE A 33 -13.12 -3.11 -15.01
N PHE A 34 -12.60 -4.10 -14.28
CA PHE A 34 -13.39 -5.21 -13.78
C PHE A 34 -14.37 -4.74 -12.69
N GLY A 35 -15.61 -5.25 -12.76
CA GLY A 35 -16.60 -5.04 -11.71
C GLY A 35 -16.35 -5.94 -10.49
N PRO A 36 -16.95 -5.64 -9.32
CA PRO A 36 -16.78 -6.46 -8.11
C PRO A 36 -17.12 -7.93 -8.36
N MET A 37 -18.25 -8.19 -9.03
CA MET A 37 -18.65 -9.55 -9.40
C MET A 37 -17.64 -10.30 -10.28
N GLN A 38 -16.89 -9.58 -11.13
CA GLN A 38 -15.86 -10.20 -11.97
C GLN A 38 -14.61 -10.55 -11.15
N ILE A 39 -14.30 -9.76 -10.13
CA ILE A 39 -13.18 -10.03 -9.21
C ILE A 39 -13.54 -11.16 -8.27
N GLU A 40 -14.75 -11.18 -7.72
CA GLU A 40 -15.31 -12.31 -6.96
C GLU A 40 -15.14 -13.63 -7.71
N ALA A 41 -15.57 -13.68 -8.97
CA ALA A 41 -15.44 -14.88 -9.80
C ALA A 41 -13.98 -15.31 -10.01
N ARG A 42 -13.04 -14.35 -10.07
CA ARG A 42 -11.60 -14.66 -10.17
C ARG A 42 -11.03 -15.18 -8.86
N ILE A 43 -11.46 -14.62 -7.73
CA ILE A 43 -11.11 -15.11 -6.39
C ILE A 43 -11.56 -16.56 -6.23
N ASP A 44 -12.79 -16.87 -6.62
CA ASP A 44 -13.33 -18.23 -6.54
C ASP A 44 -12.61 -19.24 -7.46
N GLN A 45 -12.05 -18.74 -8.57
CA GLN A 45 -11.26 -19.53 -9.53
C GLN A 45 -9.80 -19.73 -9.10
N ASP A 46 -9.30 -18.96 -8.13
CA ASP A 46 -7.94 -19.11 -7.63
C ASP A 46 -7.82 -20.40 -6.81
N SER A 47 -6.90 -21.26 -7.23
CA SER A 47 -6.76 -22.60 -6.65
C SER A 47 -6.24 -22.58 -5.21
N GLU A 48 -5.36 -21.64 -4.86
CA GLU A 48 -4.81 -21.51 -3.51
C GLU A 48 -5.91 -21.05 -2.55
N ILE A 49 -6.67 -20.04 -2.96
CA ILE A 49 -7.78 -19.50 -2.16
C ILE A 49 -8.88 -20.54 -2.01
N SER A 50 -9.32 -21.16 -3.10
CA SER A 50 -10.37 -22.17 -3.09
C SER A 50 -10.04 -23.35 -2.15
N GLN A 51 -8.78 -23.80 -2.15
CA GLN A 51 -8.30 -24.83 -1.23
C GLN A 51 -8.38 -24.37 0.24
N GLN A 52 -7.92 -23.16 0.55
CA GLN A 52 -7.97 -22.63 1.93
C GLN A 52 -9.41 -22.47 2.43
N LEU A 53 -10.30 -21.90 1.63
CA LEU A 53 -11.72 -21.73 1.98
C LEU A 53 -12.38 -23.09 2.24
N THR A 54 -12.10 -24.09 1.39
CA THR A 54 -12.62 -25.45 1.55
C THR A 54 -12.13 -26.08 2.85
N LEU A 55 -10.84 -25.95 3.17
CA LEU A 55 -10.25 -26.50 4.40
C LEU A 55 -10.84 -25.86 5.66
N TRP A 56 -11.08 -24.54 5.66
CA TRP A 56 -11.67 -23.85 6.82
C TRP A 56 -13.16 -24.12 6.98
N GLY A 57 -13.87 -24.46 5.90
CA GLY A 57 -15.28 -24.86 5.96
C GLY A 57 -15.53 -26.27 6.53
N GLN A 58 -14.49 -27.07 6.78
CA GLN A 58 -14.63 -28.49 7.15
C GLN A 58 -14.59 -28.80 8.66
N LYS A 59 -14.09 -27.91 9.52
CA LYS A 59 -13.77 -28.22 10.93
C LYS A 59 -14.62 -27.47 11.95
N GLY A 60 -15.95 -27.51 11.81
CA GLY A 60 -16.86 -26.84 12.76
C GLY A 60 -16.66 -25.33 12.84
N SER A 61 -16.14 -24.74 11.76
CA SER A 61 -15.92 -23.32 11.58
C SER A 61 -16.58 -22.89 10.27
N THR A 62 -17.23 -21.74 10.28
CA THR A 62 -17.82 -21.13 9.08
C THR A 62 -16.91 -20.02 8.59
N VAL A 63 -16.60 -20.06 7.29
CA VAL A 63 -15.90 -18.99 6.59
C VAL A 63 -16.91 -17.91 6.24
N ILE A 64 -16.62 -16.66 6.60
CA ILE A 64 -17.44 -15.50 6.29
C ILE A 64 -16.61 -14.57 5.41
N ARG A 65 -17.03 -14.41 4.17
CA ARG A 65 -16.46 -13.45 3.22
C ARG A 65 -17.03 -12.07 3.52
N GLY A 66 -16.16 -11.08 3.70
CA GLY A 66 -16.56 -9.69 3.88
C GLY A 66 -16.92 -9.02 2.56
N ASN A 67 -17.25 -7.74 2.62
CA ASN A 67 -17.52 -6.96 1.42
C ASN A 67 -16.23 -6.72 0.64
N LEU A 68 -16.25 -6.97 -0.68
CA LEU A 68 -15.18 -6.59 -1.58
C LEU A 68 -15.13 -5.06 -1.72
N LEU A 69 -14.06 -4.46 -1.20
CA LEU A 69 -13.79 -3.04 -1.29
C LEU A 69 -13.06 -2.72 -2.59
N VAL A 70 -13.58 -1.76 -3.33
CA VAL A 70 -12.94 -1.22 -4.54
C VAL A 70 -12.31 0.12 -4.16
N ILE A 71 -11.00 0.22 -4.28
CA ILE A 71 -10.22 1.38 -3.82
C ILE A 71 -9.42 1.94 -5.01
N PRO A 72 -9.85 3.07 -5.60
CA PRO A 72 -9.08 3.77 -6.60
C PRO A 72 -7.83 4.42 -5.99
N ILE A 73 -6.66 4.19 -6.57
CA ILE A 73 -5.37 4.80 -6.18
C ILE A 73 -4.69 5.36 -7.43
N GLY A 74 -4.67 6.68 -7.56
CA GLY A 74 -4.13 7.36 -8.75
C GLY A 74 -4.83 6.89 -10.03
N LYS A 75 -4.11 6.15 -10.89
CA LYS A 75 -4.61 5.61 -12.18
C LYS A 75 -4.92 4.10 -12.13
N SER A 76 -4.89 3.52 -10.94
CA SER A 76 -5.04 2.09 -10.67
C SER A 76 -6.16 1.84 -9.67
N ILE A 77 -6.59 0.59 -9.55
CA ILE A 77 -7.65 0.17 -8.64
C ILE A 77 -7.15 -1.06 -7.91
N ILE A 78 -7.31 -1.05 -6.59
CA ILE A 78 -7.06 -2.20 -5.73
C ILE A 78 -8.40 -2.71 -5.23
N TYR A 79 -8.55 -4.03 -5.26
CA TYR A 79 -9.68 -4.74 -4.67
C TYR A 79 -9.21 -5.42 -3.40
N VAL A 80 -9.96 -5.30 -2.32
CA VAL A 80 -9.62 -5.87 -1.01
C VAL A 80 -10.84 -6.57 -0.43
N GLU A 81 -10.69 -7.83 -0.04
CA GLU A 81 -11.73 -8.61 0.59
C GLU A 81 -11.21 -9.21 1.90
N PRO A 82 -11.81 -8.87 3.06
CA PRO A 82 -11.47 -9.52 4.31
C PRO A 82 -12.17 -10.87 4.44
N LEU A 83 -11.46 -11.87 4.95
CA LEU A 83 -11.97 -13.20 5.27
C LEU A 83 -11.99 -13.40 6.78
N TYR A 84 -13.17 -13.71 7.30
CA TYR A 84 -13.38 -13.99 8.71
C TYR A 84 -13.65 -15.47 8.94
N LEU A 85 -13.22 -16.00 10.08
CA LEU A 85 -13.64 -17.30 10.57
C LEU A 85 -14.47 -17.14 11.83
N ARG A 86 -15.51 -17.97 11.93
CA ARG A 86 -16.36 -18.07 13.12
C ARG A 86 -16.50 -19.54 13.51
N ALA A 87 -16.35 -19.86 14.79
CA ALA A 87 -16.70 -21.19 15.29
C ALA A 87 -18.23 -21.43 15.28
N GLU A 88 -18.67 -22.68 15.18
CA GLU A 88 -20.09 -23.04 15.15
C GLU A 88 -20.89 -22.57 16.39
N LYS A 89 -20.25 -22.42 17.55
CA LYS A 89 -20.91 -21.99 18.79
C LYS A 89 -20.43 -20.62 19.24
N GLY A 90 -21.26 -19.60 19.03
CA GLY A 90 -21.31 -18.38 19.85
C GLY A 90 -20.12 -17.42 19.79
N GLU A 91 -19.10 -17.67 18.96
CA GLU A 91 -17.93 -16.80 18.87
C GLU A 91 -18.12 -15.64 17.88
N ILE A 92 -17.44 -14.53 18.16
CA ILE A 92 -17.37 -13.35 17.28
C ILE A 92 -16.47 -13.70 16.08
N PRO A 93 -16.82 -13.33 14.82
CA PRO A 93 -15.94 -13.52 13.68
C PRO A 93 -14.59 -12.84 13.88
N GLU A 94 -13.51 -13.59 13.66
CA GLU A 94 -12.16 -13.05 13.67
C GLU A 94 -11.64 -12.91 12.24
N LEU A 95 -11.00 -11.78 11.94
CA LEU A 95 -10.28 -11.62 10.68
C LEU A 95 -9.12 -12.62 10.66
N LYS A 96 -9.12 -13.51 9.66
CA LYS A 96 -8.05 -14.49 9.49
C LYS A 96 -7.18 -14.23 8.28
N ARG A 97 -7.75 -13.70 7.20
CA ARG A 97 -7.00 -13.38 5.97
C ARG A 97 -7.54 -12.15 5.29
N VAL A 98 -6.72 -11.60 4.40
CA VAL A 98 -7.10 -10.56 3.46
C VAL A 98 -6.74 -11.03 2.05
N ILE A 99 -7.70 -10.96 1.14
CA ILE A 99 -7.49 -11.16 -0.29
C ILE A 99 -7.34 -9.79 -0.93
N VAL A 100 -6.35 -9.65 -1.81
CA VAL A 100 -6.13 -8.45 -2.60
C VAL A 100 -6.01 -8.77 -4.08
N SER A 101 -6.43 -7.84 -4.93
CA SER A 101 -6.27 -7.95 -6.37
C SER A 101 -6.00 -6.59 -7.02
N ASN A 102 -5.19 -6.60 -8.09
CA ASN A 102 -4.99 -5.47 -9.00
C ASN A 102 -5.94 -5.53 -10.23
N GLY A 103 -6.86 -6.49 -10.26
CA GLY A 103 -7.77 -6.80 -11.35
C GLY A 103 -7.34 -7.98 -12.23
N TYR A 104 -6.04 -8.30 -12.28
CA TYR A 104 -5.49 -9.39 -13.08
C TYR A 104 -5.00 -10.53 -12.20
N ASP A 105 -4.21 -10.18 -11.18
CA ASP A 105 -3.66 -11.08 -10.18
C ASP A 105 -4.50 -11.03 -8.91
N VAL A 106 -4.61 -12.17 -8.22
CA VAL A 106 -5.25 -12.30 -6.93
C VAL A 106 -4.23 -12.90 -5.97
N LYS A 107 -4.13 -12.35 -4.76
CA LYS A 107 -3.23 -12.85 -3.71
C LYS A 107 -3.93 -12.84 -2.36
N ILE A 108 -3.57 -13.79 -1.52
CA ILE A 108 -4.06 -13.94 -0.14
C ILE A 108 -2.91 -13.82 0.87
N GLY A 109 -3.16 -13.11 1.97
CA GLY A 109 -2.22 -12.91 3.07
C GLY A 109 -2.90 -12.96 4.43
N ILE A 110 -2.10 -13.11 5.48
CA ILE A 110 -2.53 -13.05 6.89
C ILE A 110 -3.09 -11.68 7.25
N ASP A 111 -2.53 -10.64 6.64
CA ASP A 111 -2.95 -9.26 6.77
C ASP A 111 -2.86 -8.54 5.41
N LEU A 112 -3.32 -7.29 5.38
CA LEU A 112 -3.29 -6.46 4.19
C LEU A 112 -1.85 -6.21 3.69
N THR A 113 -0.89 -6.05 4.60
CA THR A 113 0.50 -5.73 4.26
C THR A 113 1.16 -6.90 3.54
N GLU A 114 1.03 -8.12 4.07
CA GLU A 114 1.55 -9.33 3.44
C GLU A 114 0.88 -9.58 2.08
N ALA A 115 -0.44 -9.43 2.02
CA ALA A 115 -1.19 -9.63 0.79
C ALA A 115 -0.75 -8.65 -0.31
N LEU A 116 -0.56 -7.37 0.02
CA LEU A 116 -0.04 -6.34 -0.90
C LEU A 116 1.41 -6.62 -1.30
N LYS A 117 2.28 -7.01 -0.35
CA LYS A 117 3.66 -7.41 -0.66
C LYS A 117 3.69 -8.54 -1.68
N LYS A 118 2.86 -9.58 -1.51
CA LYS A 118 2.73 -10.69 -2.47
C LYS A 118 2.20 -10.22 -3.82
N LEU A 119 1.23 -9.31 -3.85
CA LEU A 119 0.63 -8.79 -5.08
C LEU A 119 1.63 -7.98 -5.91
N PHE A 120 2.53 -7.25 -5.25
CA PHE A 120 3.51 -6.38 -5.89
C PHE A 120 4.95 -6.90 -5.83
N ALA A 121 5.15 -8.15 -5.42
CA ALA A 121 6.46 -8.79 -5.35
C ALA A 121 7.13 -8.71 -6.73
N GLY A 122 8.27 -8.00 -6.79
CA GLY A 122 9.02 -7.75 -8.04
C GLY A 122 8.74 -6.42 -8.75
N THR A 123 7.77 -5.61 -8.30
CA THR A 123 7.55 -4.23 -8.82
C THR A 123 8.09 -3.14 -7.90
N PHE A 124 8.26 -3.44 -6.62
CA PHE A 124 9.09 -2.65 -5.73
C PHE A 124 10.40 -3.41 -5.54
N PRO A 125 11.58 -2.83 -5.86
CA PRO A 125 12.79 -3.34 -5.26
C PRO A 125 12.53 -3.31 -3.76
N GLU A 126 12.77 -4.45 -3.12
CA GLU A 126 12.68 -4.62 -1.68
C GLU A 126 13.66 -3.60 -1.08
N LYS A 127 13.19 -2.38 -0.80
CA LYS A 127 13.77 -1.59 0.26
C LYS A 127 13.44 -2.42 1.48
N GLU A 128 14.40 -3.23 1.91
CA GLU A 128 14.48 -3.66 3.29
C GLU A 128 14.00 -2.47 4.12
N ILE A 129 12.90 -2.67 4.83
CA ILE A 129 12.57 -1.80 5.94
C ILE A 129 13.63 -2.17 6.96
N VAL A 130 14.84 -1.64 6.76
CA VAL A 130 15.80 -1.53 7.84
C VAL A 130 15.03 -0.70 8.87
N GLU A 131 14.86 -1.23 10.08
CA GLU A 131 14.63 -0.42 11.28
C GLU A 131 15.83 0.52 11.45
N GLY A 132 16.01 1.45 10.51
CA GLY A 132 16.86 2.58 10.65
C GLY A 132 16.05 3.58 11.45
N GLU A 133 16.51 3.83 12.68
CA GLU A 133 16.14 4.95 13.52
C GLU A 133 15.58 6.10 12.67
N GLU A 134 14.36 6.56 12.94
CA GLU A 134 13.92 7.86 12.46
C GLU A 134 15.00 8.86 12.88
N LYS A 135 15.84 9.28 11.93
CA LYS A 135 16.92 10.22 12.19
C LYS A 135 16.26 11.46 12.78
N THR A 136 16.54 11.71 14.05
CA THR A 136 15.92 12.84 14.73
C THR A 136 16.41 14.14 14.09
N LEU A 137 15.67 15.24 14.25
CA LEU A 137 16.07 16.56 13.75
C LEU A 137 17.52 16.91 14.15
N LYS A 138 17.95 16.47 15.34
CA LYS A 138 19.31 16.64 15.85
C LYS A 138 20.37 15.87 15.05
N ASP A 139 20.05 14.67 14.59
CA ASP A 139 20.97 13.84 13.80
C ASP A 139 21.16 14.41 12.40
N LEU A 140 20.09 14.91 11.79
CA LEU A 140 20.16 15.56 10.47
C LEU A 140 20.97 16.87 10.52
N ILE A 141 20.85 17.66 11.60
CA ILE A 141 21.67 18.87 11.79
C ILE A 141 23.16 18.50 11.90
N LYS A 142 23.47 17.43 12.64
CA LYS A 142 24.85 16.96 12.83
C LYS A 142 25.45 16.46 11.50
N GLU A 143 24.68 15.74 10.70
CA GLU A 143 25.10 15.28 9.37
C GLU A 143 25.33 16.43 8.40
N ALA A 144 24.42 17.42 8.36
CA ALA A 144 24.58 18.61 7.53
C ALA A 144 25.86 19.40 7.91
N ALA A 145 26.14 19.57 9.20
CA ALA A 145 27.37 20.20 9.65
C ALA A 145 28.63 19.43 9.17
N GLY A 146 28.60 18.10 9.26
CA GLY A 146 29.70 17.24 8.80
C GLY A 146 29.96 17.32 7.30
N TYR A 147 28.91 17.29 6.46
CA TYR A 147 29.06 17.43 5.01
C TYR A 147 29.61 18.80 4.62
N PHE A 148 29.20 19.86 5.31
CA PHE A 148 29.73 21.20 5.08
C PHE A 148 31.21 21.34 5.45
N GLU A 149 31.65 20.76 6.57
CA GLU A 149 33.06 20.73 6.97
C GLU A 149 33.93 19.95 5.97
N ASN A 150 33.45 18.77 5.53
CA ASN A 150 34.14 17.97 4.53
C ASN A 150 34.24 18.70 3.18
N ALA A 151 33.16 19.37 2.75
CA ALA A 151 33.17 20.20 1.56
C ALA A 151 34.22 21.32 1.68
N GLN A 152 34.28 22.05 2.79
CA GLN A 152 35.33 23.07 3.00
C GLN A 152 36.75 22.47 2.95
N LYS A 153 36.94 21.28 3.50
CA LYS A 153 38.23 20.58 3.46
C LYS A 153 38.63 20.24 2.03
N PHE A 154 37.73 19.66 1.24
CA PHE A 154 38.01 19.33 -0.18
C PHE A 154 38.19 20.57 -1.05
N ALA A 155 37.50 21.68 -0.74
CA ALA A 155 37.74 22.97 -1.39
C ALA A 155 39.16 23.50 -1.11
N ARG A 156 39.65 23.36 0.12
CA ARG A 156 41.03 23.76 0.50
C ARG A 156 42.08 22.84 -0.11
N GLU A 157 41.78 21.56 -0.28
CA GLU A 157 42.65 20.57 -0.92
C GLU A 157 42.61 20.63 -2.46
N GLY A 158 41.79 21.50 -3.05
CA GLY A 158 41.64 21.65 -4.50
C GLY A 158 40.90 20.48 -5.18
N ASN A 159 40.22 19.62 -4.40
CA ASN A 159 39.49 18.46 -4.89
C ASN A 159 38.03 18.82 -5.20
N TRP A 160 37.82 19.49 -6.33
CA TRP A 160 36.51 19.99 -6.76
C TRP A 160 35.48 18.88 -7.04
N GLY A 161 35.94 17.67 -7.40
CA GLY A 161 35.05 16.52 -7.60
C GLY A 161 34.40 16.07 -6.30
N LYS A 162 35.20 15.82 -5.26
CA LYS A 162 34.70 15.45 -3.93
C LYS A 162 33.93 16.59 -3.26
N TYR A 163 34.33 17.84 -3.50
CA TYR A 163 33.57 19.01 -3.06
C TYR A 163 32.13 18.99 -3.60
N GLY A 164 31.96 18.74 -4.89
CA GLY A 164 30.64 18.65 -5.51
C GLY A 164 29.79 17.53 -4.94
N GLU A 165 30.39 16.36 -4.68
CA GLU A 165 29.71 15.23 -4.05
C GLU A 165 29.23 15.54 -2.62
N GLU A 166 30.08 16.15 -1.80
CA GLU A 166 29.71 16.53 -0.42
C GLU A 166 28.65 17.65 -0.41
N LEU A 167 28.68 18.57 -1.38
CA LEU A 167 27.67 19.61 -1.53
C LEU A 167 26.29 19.04 -1.92
N GLN A 168 26.25 18.03 -2.78
CA GLN A 168 25.01 17.32 -3.13
C GLN A 168 24.41 16.59 -1.92
N LYS A 169 25.26 15.93 -1.11
CA LYS A 169 24.82 15.27 0.13
C LYS A 169 24.26 16.30 1.11
N LEU A 170 24.94 17.42 1.29
CA LEU A 170 24.47 18.53 2.12
C LEU A 170 23.09 19.03 1.66
N GLU A 171 22.89 19.24 0.36
CA GLU A 171 21.62 19.72 -0.18
C GLU A 171 20.48 18.72 0.11
N GLN A 172 20.73 17.43 -0.07
CA GLN A 172 19.74 16.39 0.24
C GLN A 172 19.38 16.37 1.73
N THR A 173 20.37 16.45 2.62
CA THR A 173 20.13 16.48 4.07
C THR A 173 19.38 17.74 4.50
N LEU A 174 19.66 18.90 3.89
CA LEU A 174 18.94 20.15 4.18
C LEU A 174 17.48 20.10 3.73
N ARG A 175 17.18 19.45 2.60
CA ARG A 175 15.78 19.24 2.17
C ARG A 175 15.02 18.33 3.14
N LEU A 176 15.65 17.25 3.59
CA LEU A 176 15.06 16.36 4.60
C LEU A 176 14.84 17.08 5.93
N LEU A 177 15.77 17.96 6.32
CA LEU A 177 15.64 18.85 7.48
C LEU A 177 14.45 19.79 7.37
N GLN A 178 14.29 20.44 6.20
CA GLN A 178 13.18 21.35 5.97
C GLN A 178 11.84 20.62 6.07
N GLU A 179 11.72 19.48 5.39
CA GLU A 179 10.51 18.64 5.45
C GLU A 179 10.22 18.14 6.87
N ALA A 180 11.25 17.81 7.65
CA ALA A 180 11.09 17.42 9.06
C ALA A 180 10.64 18.59 9.94
N SER A 181 11.19 19.80 9.72
CA SER A 181 10.81 21.00 10.47
C SER A 181 9.41 21.53 10.16
N GLU A 182 8.88 21.25 8.97
CA GLU A 182 7.51 21.62 8.57
C GLU A 182 6.45 20.64 9.12
N ARG A 183 6.87 19.49 9.66
CA ARG A 183 5.98 18.46 10.23
C ARG A 183 5.81 18.56 11.75
N GLU A 184 6.66 19.34 12.44
CA GLU A 184 6.51 19.71 13.86
C GLU A 184 5.65 20.97 14.02
#